data_AF-A0A1M3LJ08-F1
#
_entry.id   AF-A0A1M3LJ08-F1
#
_cell.length_a   1.000
_cell.length_b   1.000
_cell.length_c   1.000
_cell.angle_alpha   90.00
_cell.angle_beta   90.00
_cell.angle_gamma   90.00
#
_symmetry.space_group_name_H-M   'P 1'
#
loop_
_entity.id
_entity.type
_entity.pdbx_description
1 polymer ?
#
loop_
_entity_poly.entity_id
_entity_poly.type
_entity_poly.pdbx_seq_one_letter_code
_entity_poly.pdbx_strand_id
1 'polypeptide(L)'
;MSFIVSQELLNEFWEAMNEPASPPKMARAHLSAGQIIANGWADPDEIEDLVWALDWRLRRFGARHLLELFQIPKRFVFRQPARKSDEVWGTERISAADVTQLLIMLERLGFHADPSVMACILGQAVASLPMLTEAEYAIHCFERLRHKMPPVFLAVEKPRLWEAHEQRHQTVTGYKAIFSLDKSGNACLLEVRAPKFRKRPEPQLETCSICGLSYLRGSAADEALHRKEHRLWMSVLEPKPDRMFLQRLSSNADPEHVTARSGKWLQQHMYQRARHFKREFHYDFVQWAPSGEEPHAHGFLFNDDTGTFGNGAIVGACAFRWREDHWGLQFIWITPKARRKGILTRRWQRFREQFGEFEIEPPLSAAMKRFAARNASPAQLPYGPSDTDGPDQEAASDVTPEHQ
;
A
#
# COMPACT_ATOMS: atom_id res chain seq x y z
N MET A 1 9.97 19.70 5.58
CA MET A 1 8.82 20.61 5.49
C MET A 1 9.39 22.00 5.43
N SER A 2 9.01 22.79 4.43
CA SER A 2 9.69 24.05 4.13
C SER A 2 8.67 25.17 4.03
N PHE A 3 8.95 26.28 4.71
CA PHE A 3 8.12 27.47 4.73
C PHE A 3 8.94 28.65 4.21
N ILE A 4 8.32 29.45 3.35
CA ILE A 4 8.89 30.73 2.92
C ILE A 4 8.39 31.80 3.90
N VAL A 5 9.30 32.56 4.47
CA VAL A 5 9.02 33.58 5.49
C VAL A 5 9.65 34.92 5.14
N SER A 6 9.16 36.01 5.75
CA SER A 6 9.80 37.31 5.64
C SER A 6 11.16 37.32 6.35
N GLN A 7 12.05 38.21 5.91
CA GLN A 7 13.36 38.41 6.53
C GLN A 7 13.24 38.80 8.01
N GLU A 8 12.27 39.66 8.32
CA GLU A 8 11.96 40.13 9.67
C GLU A 8 11.57 38.96 10.57
N LEU A 9 10.62 38.12 10.14
CA LEU A 9 10.16 36.97 10.91
C LEU A 9 11.27 35.96 11.17
N LEU A 10 12.13 35.71 10.17
CA LEU A 10 13.25 34.79 10.34
C LEU A 10 14.31 35.32 11.32
N ASN A 11 14.55 36.63 11.31
CA ASN A 11 15.39 37.30 12.31
C ASN A 11 14.76 37.24 13.71
N GLU A 12 13.43 37.36 13.85
CA GLU A 12 12.76 37.16 15.14
C GLU A 12 12.92 35.74 15.67
N PHE A 13 12.83 34.71 14.81
CA PHE A 13 13.15 33.33 15.20
C PHE A 13 14.61 33.18 15.64
N TRP A 14 15.53 33.86 14.95
CA TRP A 14 16.93 33.88 15.31
C TRP A 14 17.17 34.48 16.71
N GLU A 15 16.61 35.66 16.95
CA GLU A 15 16.72 36.33 18.25
C GLU A 15 16.07 35.51 19.36
N ALA A 16 14.83 35.04 19.14
CA ALA A 16 14.09 34.23 20.10
C ALA A 16 14.89 32.97 20.49
N MET A 17 15.49 32.24 19.55
CA MET A 17 16.26 31.04 19.90
C MET A 17 17.56 31.31 20.67
N ASN A 18 18.13 32.51 20.56
CA ASN A 18 19.31 32.89 21.34
C ASN A 18 18.96 33.42 22.73
N GLU A 19 17.70 33.74 23.00
CA GLU A 19 17.26 34.10 24.34
C GLU A 19 17.26 32.89 25.29
N PRO A 20 17.60 33.09 26.58
CA PRO A 20 17.53 32.03 27.56
C PRO A 20 16.09 31.51 27.69
N ALA A 21 15.93 30.20 27.54
CA ALA A 21 14.65 29.56 27.79
C ALA A 21 14.29 29.70 29.28
N SER A 22 13.08 30.19 29.56
CA SER A 22 12.53 30.12 30.91
C SER A 22 11.74 28.82 31.08
N PRO A 23 11.71 28.24 32.29
CA PRO A 23 10.89 27.07 32.54
C PRO A 23 9.40 27.38 32.27
N PRO A 24 8.68 26.44 31.67
CA PRO A 24 7.28 26.65 31.30
C PRO A 24 6.38 26.76 32.54
N LYS A 25 5.33 27.58 32.45
CA LYS A 25 4.30 27.75 33.49
C LYS A 25 3.25 26.64 33.38
N MET A 26 3.67 25.42 33.68
CA MET A 26 2.91 24.18 33.48
C MET A 26 1.47 24.23 34.01
N ALA A 27 1.24 24.79 35.20
CA ALA A 27 -0.12 24.91 35.76
C ALA A 27 -1.07 25.73 34.88
N ARG A 28 -0.60 26.87 34.34
CA ARG A 28 -1.39 27.71 33.42
C ARG A 28 -1.55 27.03 32.06
N ALA A 29 -0.47 26.45 31.53
CA ALA A 29 -0.52 25.75 30.25
C ALA A 29 -1.51 24.56 30.28
N HIS A 30 -1.52 23.76 31.35
CA HIS A 30 -2.47 22.67 31.51
C HIS A 30 -3.92 23.15 31.65
N LEU A 31 -4.15 24.26 32.37
CA LEU A 31 -5.49 24.85 32.48
C LEU A 31 -6.01 25.28 31.10
N SER A 32 -5.21 26.06 30.35
CA SER A 32 -5.58 26.53 29.01
C SER A 32 -5.76 25.37 28.02
N ALA A 33 -4.86 24.39 28.02
CA ALA A 33 -4.99 23.19 27.18
C ALA A 33 -6.26 22.40 27.52
N GLY A 34 -6.57 22.23 28.82
CA GLY A 34 -7.78 21.55 29.27
C GLY A 34 -9.05 22.26 28.84
N GLN A 35 -9.09 23.60 28.89
CA GLN A 35 -10.22 24.40 28.40
C GLN A 35 -10.42 24.23 26.89
N ILE A 36 -9.35 24.30 26.11
CA ILE A 36 -9.39 24.13 24.65
C ILE A 36 -9.89 22.73 24.27
N ILE A 37 -9.39 21.68 24.95
CA ILE A 37 -9.86 20.30 24.73
C ILE A 37 -11.34 20.18 25.07
N ALA A 38 -11.76 20.69 26.23
CA ALA A 38 -13.14 20.57 26.70
C ALA A 38 -14.14 21.29 25.76
N ASN A 39 -13.75 22.45 25.24
CA ASN A 39 -14.57 23.24 24.32
C ASN A 39 -14.49 22.71 22.87
N GLY A 40 -13.44 21.96 22.53
CA GLY A 40 -13.13 21.51 21.17
C GLY A 40 -12.63 22.61 20.22
N TRP A 41 -12.67 23.86 20.67
CA TRP A 41 -12.36 25.07 19.89
C TRP A 41 -11.63 26.09 20.75
N ALA A 42 -10.78 26.89 20.12
CA ALA A 42 -10.03 27.98 20.73
C ALA A 42 -10.14 29.26 19.91
N ASP A 43 -10.24 30.39 20.58
CA ASP A 43 -9.98 31.72 20.00
C ASP A 43 -8.45 31.97 19.94
N PRO A 44 -7.97 32.87 19.05
CA PRO A 44 -6.56 33.22 18.97
C PRO A 44 -5.94 33.64 20.32
N ASP A 45 -6.70 34.33 21.16
CA ASP A 45 -6.24 34.82 22.46
C ASP A 45 -6.02 33.66 23.46
N GLU A 46 -6.86 32.62 23.42
CA GLU A 46 -6.68 31.41 24.23
C GLU A 46 -5.43 30.62 23.80
N ILE A 47 -5.15 30.60 22.49
CA ILE A 47 -3.94 30.00 21.93
C ILE A 47 -2.71 30.80 22.35
N GLU A 48 -2.79 32.13 22.33
CA GLU A 48 -1.73 33.02 22.74
C GLU A 48 -1.35 32.81 24.20
N ASP A 49 -2.35 32.75 25.08
CA ASP A 49 -2.18 32.45 26.50
C ASP A 49 -1.50 31.10 26.74
N LEU A 50 -1.90 30.07 26.00
CA LEU A 50 -1.32 28.74 26.07
C LEU A 50 0.15 28.76 25.62
N VAL A 51 0.42 29.32 24.45
CA VAL A 51 1.75 29.36 23.83
C VAL A 51 2.73 30.16 24.71
N TRP A 52 2.29 31.28 25.28
CA TRP A 52 3.12 32.08 26.19
C TRP A 52 3.37 31.40 27.54
N ALA A 53 2.43 30.60 28.03
CA ALA A 53 2.63 29.80 29.23
C ALA A 53 3.67 28.69 29.00
N LEU A 54 3.76 28.17 27.77
CA LEU A 54 4.68 27.13 27.35
C LEU A 54 6.09 27.69 27.05
N ASP A 55 6.20 28.77 26.29
CA ASP A 55 7.49 29.39 25.98
C ASP A 55 7.35 30.89 25.82
N TRP A 56 7.97 31.67 26.72
CA TRP A 56 7.85 33.12 26.74
C TRP A 56 8.43 33.79 25.49
N ARG A 57 9.40 33.14 24.83
CA ARG A 57 10.07 33.65 23.62
C ARG A 57 9.10 33.75 22.44
N LEU A 58 8.00 32.98 22.49
CA LEU A 58 6.96 33.00 21.47
C LEU A 58 6.06 34.24 21.53
N ARG A 59 6.22 35.11 22.54
CA ARG A 59 5.55 36.42 22.61
C ARG A 59 5.86 37.34 21.44
N ARG A 60 7.01 37.15 20.79
CA ARG A 60 7.47 37.97 19.66
C ARG A 60 6.57 37.85 18.43
N PHE A 61 6.01 36.65 18.18
CA PHE A 61 5.31 36.36 16.93
C PHE A 61 3.82 36.69 16.95
N GLY A 62 3.17 36.58 18.12
CA GLY A 62 1.72 36.64 18.26
C GLY A 62 1.00 35.42 17.67
N ALA A 63 -0.10 34.99 18.28
CA ALA A 63 -0.78 33.75 17.88
C ALA A 63 -1.29 33.76 16.43
N ARG A 64 -1.79 34.91 15.95
CA ARG A 64 -2.34 35.03 14.58
C ARG A 64 -1.30 34.79 13.50
N HIS A 65 -0.11 35.37 13.62
CA HIS A 65 0.96 35.17 12.64
C HIS A 65 1.48 33.74 12.67
N LEU A 66 1.56 33.10 13.85
CA LEU A 66 1.95 31.68 13.94
C LEU A 66 0.93 30.78 13.24
N LEU A 67 -0.37 31.04 13.42
CA LEU A 67 -1.43 30.31 12.74
C LEU A 67 -1.32 30.45 11.22
N GLU A 68 -1.05 31.67 10.72
CA GLU A 68 -0.88 31.94 9.29
C GLU A 68 0.40 31.31 8.71
N LEU A 69 1.51 31.41 9.43
CA LEU A 69 2.79 30.80 9.04
C LEU A 69 2.66 29.30 8.81
N PHE A 70 1.99 28.59 9.73
CA PHE A 70 1.79 27.15 9.64
C PHE A 70 0.51 26.76 8.90
N GLN A 71 -0.18 27.72 8.29
CA GLN A 71 -1.40 27.51 7.50
C GLN A 71 -2.49 26.77 8.29
N ILE A 72 -2.60 27.06 9.58
CA ILE A 72 -3.57 26.44 10.48
C ILE A 72 -4.97 26.97 10.14
N PRO A 73 -5.94 26.09 9.81
CA PRO A 73 -7.23 26.53 9.32
C PRO A 73 -8.08 27.18 10.42
N LYS A 74 -8.61 28.37 10.13
CA LYS A 74 -9.67 29.03 10.90
C LYS A 74 -11.01 28.54 10.34
N ARG A 75 -11.95 28.19 11.22
CA ARG A 75 -13.30 27.76 10.82
C ARG A 75 -14.35 28.64 11.48
N PHE A 76 -15.37 28.99 10.71
CA PHE A 76 -16.53 29.67 11.27
C PHE A 76 -17.39 28.66 12.02
N VAL A 77 -17.57 28.87 13.33
CA VAL A 77 -18.32 27.98 14.21
C VAL A 77 -19.48 28.73 14.84
N PHE A 78 -20.54 27.99 15.14
CA PHE A 78 -21.77 28.52 15.69
C PHE A 78 -22.02 27.87 17.04
N ARG A 79 -22.48 28.68 18.02
CA ARG A 79 -22.99 28.09 19.26
C ARG A 79 -24.25 27.31 18.93
N GLN A 80 -24.40 26.14 19.55
CA GLN A 80 -25.63 25.38 19.42
C GLN A 80 -26.79 26.23 19.97
N PRO A 81 -27.81 26.55 19.16
CA PRO A 81 -28.93 27.34 19.63
C PRO A 81 -29.77 26.55 20.64
N ALA A 82 -30.30 27.22 21.64
CA ALA A 82 -31.19 26.58 22.63
C ALA A 82 -32.54 26.22 22.00
N ARG A 83 -33.02 27.02 21.03
CA ARG A 83 -34.23 26.79 20.25
C ARG A 83 -33.97 26.98 18.77
N LYS A 84 -34.69 26.26 17.90
CA LYS A 84 -34.52 26.32 16.44
C LYS A 84 -34.75 27.71 15.81
N SER A 85 -35.46 28.59 16.53
CA SER A 85 -35.77 29.96 16.09
C SER A 85 -34.75 31.00 16.55
N ASP A 86 -33.76 30.62 17.36
CA ASP A 86 -32.79 31.56 17.89
C ASP A 86 -31.82 32.00 16.78
N GLU A 87 -31.58 33.31 16.68
CA GLU A 87 -30.52 33.83 15.83
C GLU A 87 -29.17 33.38 16.37
N VAL A 88 -28.33 32.80 15.50
CA VAL A 88 -27.03 32.27 15.89
C VAL A 88 -25.92 33.14 15.33
N TRP A 89 -25.10 33.65 16.25
CA TRP A 89 -23.88 34.35 15.90
C TRP A 89 -22.75 33.34 15.76
N GLY A 90 -22.11 33.34 14.60
CA GLY A 90 -20.91 32.54 14.38
C GLY A 90 -19.65 33.38 14.57
N THR A 91 -18.57 32.70 14.93
CA THR A 91 -17.24 33.29 15.16
C THR A 91 -16.18 32.41 14.53
N GLU A 92 -15.08 33.00 14.06
CA GLU A 92 -13.93 32.23 13.61
C GLU A 92 -13.18 31.64 14.80
N ARG A 93 -13.00 30.31 14.80
CA ARG A 93 -12.25 29.57 15.82
C ARG A 93 -11.34 28.53 15.21
N ILE A 94 -10.38 28.07 16.01
CA ILE A 94 -9.42 27.03 15.66
C ILE A 94 -9.80 25.76 16.42
N SER A 95 -9.79 24.60 15.76
CA SER A 95 -10.15 23.35 16.45
C SER A 95 -9.04 22.94 17.44
N ALA A 96 -9.39 22.17 18.48
CA ALA A 96 -8.40 21.65 19.42
C ALA A 96 -7.33 20.77 18.73
N ALA A 97 -7.70 20.06 17.66
CA ALA A 97 -6.76 19.28 16.86
C ALA A 97 -5.74 20.19 16.15
N ASP A 98 -6.21 21.28 15.54
CA ASP A 98 -5.37 22.27 14.86
C ASP A 98 -4.44 23.02 15.83
N VAL A 99 -4.92 23.35 17.04
CA VAL A 99 -4.07 23.91 18.10
C VAL A 99 -2.97 22.91 18.49
N THR A 100 -3.30 21.62 18.55
CA THR A 100 -2.30 20.57 18.85
C THR A 100 -1.27 20.45 17.73
N GLN A 101 -1.68 20.56 16.47
CA GLN A 101 -0.75 20.60 15.32
C GLN A 101 0.20 21.80 15.43
N LEU A 102 -0.30 22.99 15.81
CA LEU A 102 0.54 24.16 16.06
C LEU A 102 1.59 23.87 17.14
N LEU A 103 1.21 23.29 18.27
CA LEU A 103 2.16 22.93 19.33
C LEU A 103 3.21 21.92 18.85
N ILE A 104 2.82 20.91 18.08
CA ILE A 104 3.75 19.97 17.44
C ILE A 104 4.76 20.72 16.56
N MET A 105 4.31 21.69 15.77
CA MET A 105 5.19 22.49 14.91
C MET A 105 6.16 23.36 15.71
N LEU A 106 5.70 23.96 16.81
CA LEU A 106 6.52 24.76 17.71
C LEU A 106 7.57 23.90 18.44
N GLU A 107 7.19 22.70 18.92
CA GLU A 107 8.15 21.74 19.50
C GLU A 107 9.21 21.35 18.46
N ARG A 108 8.80 21.11 17.21
CA ARG A 108 9.72 20.75 16.11
C ARG A 108 10.68 21.87 15.74
N LEU A 109 10.32 23.12 15.98
CA LEU A 109 11.20 24.28 15.83
C LEU A 109 12.13 24.48 17.05
N GLY A 110 11.94 23.73 18.14
CA GLY A 110 12.82 23.76 19.30
C GLY A 110 12.31 24.58 20.49
N PHE A 111 11.05 25.03 20.46
CA PHE A 111 10.42 25.72 21.59
C PHE A 111 9.89 24.75 22.64
N HIS A 112 9.65 25.24 23.85
CA HIS A 112 9.05 24.49 24.96
C HIS A 112 7.54 24.27 24.80
N ALA A 113 7.07 23.90 23.61
CA ALA A 113 5.66 23.71 23.29
C ALA A 113 5.25 22.24 23.35
N ASP A 114 5.35 21.60 24.52
CA ASP A 114 5.04 20.16 24.67
C ASP A 114 3.56 19.85 24.36
N PRO A 115 3.26 19.12 23.27
CA PRO A 115 1.89 18.83 22.88
C PRO A 115 1.34 17.54 23.54
N SER A 116 2.12 16.85 24.38
CA SER A 116 1.82 15.49 24.84
C SER A 116 0.43 15.33 25.47
N VAL A 117 0.02 16.28 26.31
CA VAL A 117 -1.28 16.23 26.99
C VAL A 117 -2.42 16.28 25.99
N MET A 118 -2.39 17.24 25.07
CA MET A 118 -3.43 17.40 24.05
C MET A 118 -3.42 16.23 23.05
N ALA A 119 -2.23 15.84 22.58
CA ALA A 119 -2.06 14.74 21.62
C ALA A 119 -2.54 13.40 22.21
N CYS A 120 -2.28 13.14 23.49
CA CYS A 120 -2.74 11.93 24.18
C CYS A 120 -4.28 11.88 24.27
N ILE A 121 -4.92 12.96 24.73
CA ILE A 121 -6.37 13.00 24.92
C ILE A 121 -7.10 12.95 23.57
N LEU A 122 -6.72 13.80 22.62
CA LEU A 122 -7.36 13.86 21.30
C LEU A 122 -7.04 12.62 20.46
N GLY A 123 -5.85 12.04 20.62
CA GLY A 123 -5.43 10.84 19.90
C GLY A 123 -6.35 9.63 20.12
N GLN A 124 -6.98 9.53 21.29
CA GLN A 124 -7.95 8.45 21.58
C GLN A 124 -9.18 8.54 20.68
N ALA A 125 -9.72 9.75 20.45
CA ALA A 125 -10.85 9.96 19.55
C ALA A 125 -10.44 9.71 18.09
N VAL A 126 -9.28 10.25 17.70
CA VAL A 126 -8.74 10.17 16.34
C VAL A 126 -8.44 8.74 15.89
N ALA A 127 -8.01 7.85 16.80
CA ALA A 127 -7.64 6.47 16.46
C ALA A 127 -8.78 5.64 15.83
N SER A 128 -10.03 6.03 16.05
CA SER A 128 -11.22 5.32 15.53
C SER A 128 -11.71 5.83 14.18
N LEU A 129 -11.18 6.95 13.69
CA LEU A 129 -11.67 7.60 12.48
C LEU A 129 -11.16 6.90 11.21
N PRO A 130 -12.02 6.68 10.20
CA PRO A 130 -11.62 6.04 8.95
C PRO A 130 -10.83 6.97 8.01
N MET A 131 -10.98 8.29 8.17
CA MET A 131 -10.28 9.32 7.41
C MET A 131 -9.86 10.42 8.38
N LEU A 132 -8.65 10.95 8.19
CA LEU A 132 -8.04 11.93 9.07
C LEU A 132 -7.74 13.22 8.29
N THR A 133 -8.03 14.36 8.90
CA THR A 133 -7.46 15.66 8.50
C THR A 133 -5.94 15.69 8.78
N GLU A 134 -5.24 16.71 8.28
CA GLU A 134 -3.80 16.84 8.53
C GLU A 134 -3.45 16.93 10.02
N ALA A 135 -4.20 17.74 10.78
CA ALA A 135 -4.03 17.89 12.22
C ALA A 135 -4.26 16.55 12.96
N GLU A 136 -5.32 15.84 12.61
CA GLU A 136 -5.63 14.53 13.19
C GLU A 136 -4.57 13.48 12.83
N TYR A 137 -4.08 13.47 11.59
CA TYR A 137 -2.98 12.58 11.19
C TYR A 137 -1.69 12.88 11.98
N ALA A 138 -1.36 14.17 12.18
CA ALA A 138 -0.21 14.58 12.98
C ALA A 138 -0.33 14.09 14.43
N ILE A 139 -1.51 14.24 15.04
CA ILE A 139 -1.83 13.72 16.39
C ILE A 139 -1.73 12.20 16.43
N HIS A 140 -2.36 11.51 15.48
CA HIS A 140 -2.38 10.04 15.41
C HIS A 140 -0.97 9.45 15.35
N CYS A 141 -0.07 10.11 14.63
CA CYS A 141 1.30 9.68 14.47
C CYS A 141 2.26 10.22 15.54
N PHE A 142 1.83 11.15 16.40
CA PHE A 142 2.69 11.95 17.26
C PHE A 142 3.60 11.09 18.14
N GLU A 143 3.05 10.22 19.00
CA GLU A 143 3.83 9.38 19.92
C GLU A 143 4.88 8.52 19.20
N ARG A 144 4.51 7.96 18.05
CA ARG A 144 5.42 7.09 17.27
C ARG A 144 6.55 7.88 16.62
N LEU A 145 6.24 9.08 16.12
CA LEU A 145 7.14 9.92 15.31
C LEU A 145 7.83 11.03 16.09
N ARG A 146 7.46 11.29 17.36
CA ARG A 146 8.04 12.34 18.19
C ARG A 146 9.56 12.22 18.19
N HIS A 147 10.23 13.33 17.90
CA HIS A 147 11.69 13.42 17.78
C HIS A 147 12.34 12.61 16.63
N LYS A 148 11.56 11.98 15.75
CA LYS A 148 12.02 11.22 14.57
C LYS A 148 11.54 11.84 13.25
N MET A 149 10.84 12.98 13.31
CA MET A 149 10.28 13.63 12.14
C MET A 149 11.36 14.26 11.25
N PRO A 150 11.10 14.41 9.94
CA PRO A 150 11.99 15.11 9.03
C PRO A 150 12.27 16.57 9.45
N PRO A 151 13.38 17.16 8.99
CA PRO A 151 13.72 18.53 9.30
C PRO A 151 12.63 19.54 8.87
N VAL A 152 12.53 20.61 9.66
CA VAL A 152 11.73 21.79 9.35
C VAL A 152 12.66 22.87 8.82
N PHE A 153 12.27 23.53 7.74
CA PHE A 153 13.02 24.62 7.11
C PHE A 153 12.16 25.88 7.11
N LEU A 154 12.70 27.00 7.60
CA LEU A 154 12.16 28.35 7.37
C LEU A 154 13.18 29.11 6.54
N ALA A 155 12.81 29.61 5.36
CA ALA A 155 13.72 30.29 4.45
C ALA A 155 13.10 31.57 3.91
N VAL A 156 13.92 32.57 3.60
CA VAL A 156 13.47 33.67 2.75
C VAL A 156 13.33 33.20 1.30
N GLU A 157 12.58 33.91 0.46
CA GLU A 157 12.24 33.47 -0.91
C GLU A 157 13.47 33.18 -1.80
N LYS A 158 14.59 33.88 -1.57
CA LYS A 158 15.85 33.72 -2.31
C LYS A 158 17.06 33.80 -1.37
N PRO A 159 17.35 32.74 -0.60
CA PRO A 159 18.42 32.79 0.39
C PRO A 159 19.79 32.76 -0.29
N ARG A 160 20.67 33.70 0.04
CA ARG A 160 22.05 33.76 -0.50
C ARG A 160 22.98 32.85 0.31
N LEU A 161 22.80 31.54 0.18
CA LEU A 161 23.48 30.54 1.02
C LEU A 161 24.99 30.41 0.76
N TRP A 162 25.47 30.76 -0.44
CA TRP A 162 26.87 30.61 -0.83
C TRP A 162 27.84 31.57 -0.12
N GLU A 163 27.33 32.65 0.49
CA GLU A 163 28.09 33.57 1.34
C GLU A 163 27.76 33.43 2.83
N ALA A 164 26.84 32.53 3.17
CA ALA A 164 26.31 32.44 4.51
C ALA A 164 27.25 31.64 5.42
N HIS A 165 27.33 32.04 6.68
CA HIS A 165 27.99 31.27 7.73
C HIS A 165 26.94 30.56 8.59
N GLU A 166 27.26 29.37 9.06
CA GLU A 166 26.34 28.58 9.89
C GLU A 166 26.54 28.89 11.38
N GLN A 167 25.45 29.14 12.08
CA GLN A 167 25.41 29.12 13.54
C GLN A 167 24.49 27.99 14.03
N ARG A 168 24.99 27.22 15.00
CA ARG A 168 24.30 26.02 15.49
C ARG A 168 23.86 26.24 16.92
N HIS A 169 22.61 25.88 17.19
CA HIS A 169 22.01 25.94 18.52
C HIS A 169 21.39 24.58 18.86
N GLN A 170 21.72 24.05 20.03
CA GLN A 170 21.07 22.85 20.55
C GLN A 170 19.98 23.28 21.53
N THR A 171 18.75 22.91 21.19
CA THR A 171 17.58 23.21 22.02
C THR A 171 17.55 22.31 23.25
N VAL A 172 16.82 22.75 24.27
CA VAL A 172 16.50 22.00 25.49
C VAL A 172 15.90 20.61 25.26
N THR A 173 15.13 20.42 24.18
CA THR A 173 14.50 19.16 23.79
C THR A 173 15.42 18.29 22.90
N GLY A 174 16.65 18.74 22.68
CA GLY A 174 17.69 18.03 21.92
C GLY A 174 17.62 18.22 20.40
N TYR A 175 16.69 19.01 19.88
CA TYR A 175 16.68 19.40 18.47
C TYR A 175 17.89 20.28 18.16
N LYS A 176 18.43 20.11 16.96
CA LYS A 176 19.55 20.92 16.44
C LYS A 176 19.01 21.95 15.47
N ALA A 177 19.01 23.21 15.88
CA ALA A 177 18.70 24.35 15.02
C ALA A 177 19.99 24.85 14.35
N ILE A 178 19.95 25.04 13.05
CA ILE A 178 21.06 25.52 12.23
C ILE A 178 20.55 26.75 11.49
N PHE A 179 21.17 27.88 11.77
CA PHE A 179 20.90 29.15 11.10
C PHE A 179 21.99 29.43 10.08
N SER A 180 21.61 29.81 8.87
CA SER A 180 22.52 30.38 7.88
C SER A 180 22.36 31.89 7.88
N LEU A 181 23.41 32.60 8.29
CA LEU A 181 23.44 34.06 8.40
C LEU A 181 24.23 34.66 7.22
N ASP A 182 23.70 35.71 6.61
CA ASP A 182 24.42 36.46 5.57
C ASP A 182 25.60 37.28 6.14
N LYS A 183 26.34 37.97 5.27
CA LYS A 183 27.45 38.86 5.65
C LYS A 183 27.03 40.01 6.56
N SER A 184 25.75 40.40 6.52
CA SER A 184 25.17 41.46 7.35
C SER A 184 24.66 40.94 8.69
N GLY A 185 24.75 39.63 8.94
CA GLY A 185 24.26 38.98 10.16
C GLY A 185 22.76 38.66 10.16
N ASN A 186 22.07 38.82 9.02
CA ASN A 186 20.65 38.47 8.90
C ASN A 186 20.47 36.97 8.63
N ALA A 187 19.48 36.38 9.26
CA ALA A 187 19.14 34.98 9.05
C ALA A 187 18.46 34.75 7.71
N CYS A 188 19.03 33.93 6.84
CA CYS A 188 18.45 33.59 5.53
C CYS A 188 17.80 32.20 5.49
N LEU A 189 18.23 31.29 6.37
CA LEU A 189 17.68 29.95 6.50
C LEU A 189 17.76 29.48 7.95
N LEU A 190 16.69 28.85 8.41
CA LEU A 190 16.65 28.03 9.62
C LEU A 190 16.35 26.59 9.23
N GLU A 191 17.23 25.67 9.58
CA GLU A 191 16.97 24.23 9.55
C GLU A 191 16.91 23.69 10.99
N VAL A 192 15.81 23.03 11.36
CA VAL A 192 15.69 22.34 12.66
C VAL A 192 15.59 20.83 12.45
N ARG A 193 16.58 20.10 12.98
CA ARG A 193 16.69 18.64 12.90
C ARG A 193 16.28 17.97 14.21
N ALA A 194 15.38 17.00 14.12
CA ALA A 194 14.98 16.20 15.26
C ALA A 194 16.12 15.24 15.70
N PRO A 195 16.30 15.00 17.02
CA PRO A 195 17.48 14.31 17.54
C PRO A 195 17.59 12.85 17.10
N LYS A 196 16.46 12.19 16.80
CA LYS A 196 16.40 10.77 16.39
C LYS A 196 16.04 10.61 14.91
N PHE A 197 16.03 11.69 14.13
CA PHE A 197 15.75 11.60 12.69
C PHE A 197 16.89 10.88 11.97
N ARG A 198 16.51 9.94 11.09
CA ARG A 198 17.41 9.27 10.16
C ARG A 198 16.78 9.31 8.77
N LYS A 199 17.50 9.87 7.79
CA LYS A 199 17.06 9.85 6.39
C LYS A 199 17.00 8.39 5.94
N ARG A 200 15.82 7.91 5.56
CA ARG A 200 15.67 6.59 4.95
C ARG A 200 16.14 6.67 3.49
N PRO A 201 16.74 5.59 2.96
CA PRO A 201 16.97 5.48 1.53
C PRO A 201 15.64 5.66 0.79
N GLU A 202 15.70 6.30 -0.37
CA GLU A 202 14.51 6.43 -1.22
C GLU A 202 14.06 5.05 -1.69
N PRO A 203 12.75 4.75 -1.65
CA PRO A 203 12.26 3.47 -2.11
C PRO A 203 12.58 3.24 -3.58
N GLN A 204 13.02 2.03 -3.92
CA GLN A 204 13.38 1.65 -5.28
C GLN A 204 12.36 0.65 -5.83
N LEU A 205 11.91 0.85 -7.07
CA LEU A 205 11.03 -0.09 -7.74
C LEU A 205 11.80 -1.34 -8.13
N GLU A 206 11.40 -2.49 -7.59
CA GLU A 206 11.97 -3.80 -7.91
C GLU A 206 10.88 -4.77 -8.35
N THR A 207 11.21 -5.71 -9.23
CA THR A 207 10.32 -6.81 -9.63
C THR A 207 10.85 -8.12 -9.07
N CYS A 208 10.03 -8.83 -8.29
CA CYS A 208 10.42 -10.12 -7.73
C CYS A 208 10.62 -11.18 -8.83
N SER A 209 11.78 -11.82 -8.88
CA SER A 209 12.07 -12.89 -9.85
C SER A 209 11.18 -14.13 -9.70
N ILE A 210 10.70 -14.40 -8.49
CA ILE A 210 9.87 -15.58 -8.17
C ILE A 210 8.39 -15.26 -8.42
N CYS A 211 7.84 -14.25 -7.74
CA CYS A 211 6.41 -13.95 -7.80
C CYS A 211 6.03 -12.90 -8.84
N GLY A 212 7.00 -12.27 -9.53
CA GLY A 212 6.77 -11.31 -10.63
C GLY A 212 6.08 -10.01 -10.25
N LEU A 213 5.76 -9.80 -8.97
CA LEU A 213 5.17 -8.56 -8.50
C LEU A 213 6.23 -7.47 -8.46
N SER A 214 5.92 -6.31 -9.06
CA SER A 214 6.69 -5.09 -8.89
C SER A 214 6.26 -4.38 -7.60
N TYR A 215 7.23 -3.98 -6.78
CA TYR A 215 7.00 -3.38 -5.46
C TYR A 215 8.11 -2.37 -5.13
N LEU A 216 7.82 -1.38 -4.28
CA LEU A 216 8.82 -0.43 -3.81
C LEU A 216 9.61 -1.00 -2.62
N ARG A 217 10.85 -1.40 -2.85
CA ARG A 217 11.77 -1.81 -1.78
C ARG A 217 12.07 -0.63 -0.86
N GLY A 218 11.94 -0.80 0.45
CA GLY A 218 12.01 0.26 1.44
C GLY A 218 10.65 0.86 1.84
N SER A 219 9.58 0.58 1.09
CA SER A 219 8.20 0.84 1.53
C SER A 219 7.68 -0.33 2.34
N ALA A 220 7.41 -0.11 3.63
CA ALA A 220 6.91 -1.17 4.51
C ALA A 220 5.54 -1.72 4.05
N ALA A 221 4.71 -0.88 3.41
CA ALA A 221 3.40 -1.26 2.90
C ALA A 221 3.54 -2.17 1.66
N ASP A 222 4.34 -1.76 0.68
CA ASP A 222 4.59 -2.52 -0.55
C ASP A 222 5.30 -3.84 -0.24
N GLU A 223 6.27 -3.83 0.65
CA GLU A 223 6.96 -5.06 1.08
C GLU A 223 6.00 -6.03 1.79
N ALA A 224 5.03 -5.53 2.55
CA ALA A 224 4.02 -6.39 3.17
C ALA A 224 3.10 -7.03 2.12
N LEU A 225 2.69 -6.26 1.10
CA LEU A 225 1.93 -6.77 -0.03
C LEU A 225 2.74 -7.82 -0.82
N HIS A 226 4.01 -7.53 -1.12
CA HIS A 226 4.93 -8.46 -1.76
C HIS A 226 5.06 -9.76 -0.96
N ARG A 227 5.29 -9.70 0.36
CA ARG A 227 5.35 -10.91 1.21
C ARG A 227 4.06 -11.72 1.20
N LYS A 228 2.89 -11.07 1.07
CA LYS A 228 1.61 -11.76 0.98
C LYS A 228 1.49 -12.51 -0.35
N GLU A 229 1.70 -11.82 -1.47
CA GLU A 229 1.66 -12.46 -2.80
C GLU A 229 2.72 -13.56 -2.90
N HIS A 230 3.96 -13.29 -2.49
CA HIS A 230 5.06 -14.25 -2.55
C HIS A 230 4.73 -15.56 -1.80
N ARG A 231 4.13 -15.47 -0.61
CA ARG A 231 3.68 -16.66 0.13
C ARG A 231 2.61 -17.45 -0.62
N LEU A 232 1.66 -16.78 -1.27
CA LEU A 232 0.64 -17.44 -2.09
C LEU A 232 1.28 -18.18 -3.26
N TRP A 233 2.18 -17.53 -4.00
CA TRP A 233 2.93 -18.16 -5.10
C TRP A 233 3.74 -19.38 -4.64
N MET A 234 4.45 -19.25 -3.52
CA MET A 234 5.23 -20.37 -2.97
C MET A 234 4.36 -21.53 -2.50
N SER A 235 3.16 -21.27 -1.97
CA SER A 235 2.24 -22.32 -1.50
C SER A 235 1.74 -23.25 -2.61
N VAL A 236 1.81 -22.82 -3.88
CA VAL A 236 1.41 -23.62 -5.04
C VAL A 236 2.60 -24.38 -5.63
N LEU A 237 3.80 -23.79 -5.60
CA LEU A 237 5.04 -24.45 -6.04
C LEU A 237 5.50 -25.52 -5.06
N GLU A 238 5.38 -25.24 -3.76
CA GLU A 238 5.72 -26.15 -2.67
C GLU A 238 4.50 -26.40 -1.79
N PRO A 239 3.49 -27.12 -2.33
CA PRO A 239 2.26 -27.37 -1.60
C PRO A 239 2.54 -28.20 -0.36
N LYS A 240 1.84 -27.87 0.72
CA LYS A 240 1.81 -28.67 1.94
C LYS A 240 0.48 -29.42 2.01
N PRO A 241 0.40 -30.53 2.75
CA PRO A 241 -0.87 -31.22 2.99
C PRO A 241 -1.95 -30.27 3.53
N ASP A 242 -3.09 -30.22 2.86
CA ASP A 242 -4.25 -29.42 3.24
C ASP A 242 -5.20 -30.29 4.05
N ARG A 243 -5.51 -29.88 5.29
CA ARG A 243 -6.38 -30.65 6.20
C ARG A 243 -7.79 -30.86 5.64
N MET A 244 -8.34 -29.86 4.95
CA MET A 244 -9.68 -29.97 4.35
C MET A 244 -9.65 -30.92 3.16
N PHE A 245 -8.59 -30.88 2.36
CA PHE A 245 -8.43 -31.80 1.24
C PHE A 245 -8.20 -33.24 1.72
N LEU A 246 -7.40 -33.45 2.77
CA LEU A 246 -7.23 -34.75 3.43
C LEU A 246 -8.56 -35.34 3.91
N GLN A 247 -9.38 -34.54 4.60
CA GLN A 247 -10.69 -34.98 5.06
C GLN A 247 -11.60 -35.33 3.88
N ARG A 248 -11.55 -34.54 2.81
CA ARG A 248 -12.34 -34.80 1.61
C ARG A 248 -11.92 -36.11 0.93
N LEU A 249 -10.61 -36.38 0.85
CA LEU A 249 -10.05 -37.62 0.29
C LEU A 249 -10.56 -38.88 0.98
N SER A 250 -10.88 -38.82 2.29
CA SER A 250 -11.39 -39.98 3.04
C SER A 250 -12.91 -40.11 3.06
N SER A 251 -13.66 -39.02 2.81
CA SER A 251 -15.11 -38.98 3.02
C SER A 251 -15.94 -38.87 1.74
N ASN A 252 -15.33 -38.47 0.61
CA ASN A 252 -16.04 -38.28 -0.65
C ASN A 252 -15.67 -39.36 -1.66
N ALA A 253 -16.68 -39.84 -2.42
CA ALA A 253 -16.47 -40.74 -3.55
C ALA A 253 -15.64 -40.10 -4.67
N ASP A 254 -15.79 -38.78 -4.87
CA ASP A 254 -15.02 -38.01 -5.83
C ASP A 254 -14.36 -36.77 -5.18
N PRO A 255 -13.23 -36.96 -4.49
CA PRO A 255 -12.63 -35.90 -3.70
C PRO A 255 -11.92 -34.84 -4.54
N GLU A 256 -11.44 -35.21 -5.72
CA GLU A 256 -10.63 -34.35 -6.60
C GLU A 256 -11.48 -33.46 -7.52
N HIS A 257 -12.72 -33.88 -7.80
CA HIS A 257 -13.61 -33.17 -8.74
C HIS A 257 -14.17 -31.86 -8.15
N VAL A 258 -14.06 -30.82 -8.96
CA VAL A 258 -14.49 -29.45 -8.70
C VAL A 258 -15.52 -29.04 -9.76
N THR A 259 -16.70 -28.63 -9.32
CA THR A 259 -17.79 -28.14 -10.18
C THR A 259 -18.26 -26.78 -9.70
N ALA A 260 -19.18 -26.13 -10.42
CA ALA A 260 -19.84 -24.90 -9.98
C ALA A 260 -20.42 -24.97 -8.55
N ARG A 261 -20.78 -26.18 -8.07
CA ARG A 261 -21.35 -26.40 -6.73
C ARG A 261 -20.29 -26.60 -5.63
N SER A 262 -19.01 -26.71 -5.99
CA SER A 262 -17.93 -26.92 -5.04
C SER A 262 -17.69 -25.68 -4.17
N GLY A 263 -17.29 -25.89 -2.92
CA GLY A 263 -17.01 -24.80 -1.98
C GLY A 263 -15.90 -23.87 -2.46
N LYS A 264 -15.98 -22.60 -2.03
CA LYS A 264 -15.07 -21.51 -2.44
C LYS A 264 -13.57 -21.86 -2.30
N TRP A 265 -13.19 -22.66 -1.32
CA TRP A 265 -11.80 -23.04 -1.09
C TRP A 265 -11.24 -23.95 -2.21
N LEU A 266 -12.05 -24.84 -2.80
CA LEU A 266 -11.66 -25.65 -3.96
C LEU A 266 -11.49 -24.78 -5.21
N GLN A 267 -12.44 -23.85 -5.40
CA GLN A 267 -12.38 -22.86 -6.49
C GLN A 267 -11.12 -22.00 -6.40
N GLN A 268 -10.73 -21.60 -5.19
CA GLN A 268 -9.50 -20.85 -4.94
C GLN A 268 -8.25 -21.68 -5.26
N HIS A 269 -8.20 -22.96 -4.88
CA HIS A 269 -7.07 -23.82 -5.25
C HIS A 269 -6.98 -24.00 -6.76
N MET A 270 -8.10 -24.24 -7.46
CA MET A 270 -8.15 -24.30 -8.93
C MET A 270 -7.62 -23.00 -9.56
N TYR A 271 -8.15 -21.85 -9.12
CA TYR A 271 -7.75 -20.52 -9.60
C TYR A 271 -6.25 -20.26 -9.42
N GLN A 272 -5.70 -20.61 -8.26
CA GLN A 272 -4.27 -20.46 -7.98
C GLN A 272 -3.42 -21.25 -8.99
N ARG A 273 -3.79 -22.51 -9.31
CA ARG A 273 -3.03 -23.31 -10.29
C ARG A 273 -3.21 -22.79 -11.71
N ALA A 274 -4.41 -22.33 -12.08
CA ALA A 274 -4.64 -21.67 -13.36
C ALA A 274 -3.80 -20.39 -13.52
N ARG A 275 -3.60 -19.59 -12.45
CA ARG A 275 -2.67 -18.43 -12.48
C ARG A 275 -1.23 -18.85 -12.76
N HIS A 276 -0.78 -19.97 -12.19
CA HIS A 276 0.56 -20.50 -12.49
C HIS A 276 0.68 -20.98 -13.94
N PHE A 277 -0.34 -21.67 -14.45
CA PHE A 277 -0.42 -22.07 -15.85
C PHE A 277 -0.35 -20.86 -16.78
N LYS A 278 -1.20 -19.84 -16.56
CA LYS A 278 -1.19 -18.58 -17.32
C LYS A 278 0.22 -18.00 -17.42
N ARG A 279 0.92 -17.91 -16.29
CA ARG A 279 2.25 -17.30 -16.23
C ARG A 279 3.32 -18.14 -16.92
N GLU A 280 3.28 -19.46 -16.75
CA GLU A 280 4.27 -20.36 -17.35
C GLU A 280 4.13 -20.45 -18.88
N PHE A 281 2.92 -20.25 -19.41
CA PHE A 281 2.62 -20.32 -20.84
C PHE A 281 2.32 -18.96 -21.48
N HIS A 282 2.43 -17.87 -20.72
CA HIS A 282 2.20 -16.49 -21.18
C HIS A 282 0.82 -16.25 -21.82
N TYR A 283 -0.24 -16.85 -21.30
CA TYR A 283 -1.61 -16.53 -21.73
C TYR A 283 -2.03 -15.13 -21.22
N ASP A 284 -2.95 -14.48 -21.94
CA ASP A 284 -3.48 -13.17 -21.56
C ASP A 284 -4.56 -13.25 -20.46
N PHE A 285 -5.27 -14.37 -20.36
CA PHE A 285 -6.34 -14.61 -19.39
C PHE A 285 -6.09 -15.84 -18.51
N VAL A 286 -6.80 -15.93 -17.39
CA VAL A 286 -6.77 -17.10 -16.48
C VAL A 286 -7.91 -18.04 -16.88
N GLN A 287 -7.61 -19.32 -17.05
CA GLN A 287 -8.53 -20.34 -17.60
C GLN A 287 -9.61 -20.79 -16.59
N TRP A 288 -9.56 -20.30 -15.35
CA TRP A 288 -10.51 -20.63 -14.30
C TRP A 288 -10.85 -19.38 -13.49
N ALA A 289 -12.14 -19.10 -13.27
CA ALA A 289 -12.59 -18.00 -12.42
C ALA A 289 -12.96 -18.53 -11.03
N PRO A 290 -12.63 -17.81 -9.94
CA PRO A 290 -12.94 -18.25 -8.58
C PRO A 290 -14.44 -18.15 -8.24
N SER A 291 -15.25 -17.48 -9.08
CA SER A 291 -16.69 -17.30 -8.87
C SER A 291 -17.49 -18.59 -9.06
N GLY A 292 -16.96 -19.59 -9.79
CA GLY A 292 -17.64 -20.87 -10.01
C GLY A 292 -18.89 -20.74 -10.90
N GLU A 293 -18.99 -19.68 -11.71
CA GLU A 293 -20.19 -19.31 -12.47
C GLU A 293 -20.44 -20.16 -13.71
N GLU A 294 -19.51 -21.02 -14.12
CA GLU A 294 -19.62 -21.81 -15.34
C GLU A 294 -20.22 -23.21 -15.07
N PRO A 295 -21.48 -23.48 -15.46
CA PRO A 295 -22.16 -24.73 -15.10
C PRO A 295 -21.58 -25.98 -15.79
N HIS A 296 -20.95 -25.81 -16.96
CA HIS A 296 -20.43 -26.88 -17.80
C HIS A 296 -18.90 -27.03 -17.71
N ALA A 297 -18.26 -26.41 -16.72
CA ALA A 297 -16.84 -26.55 -16.45
C ALA A 297 -16.58 -27.60 -15.35
N HIS A 298 -15.72 -28.58 -15.65
CA HIS A 298 -15.32 -29.64 -14.73
C HIS A 298 -13.83 -29.51 -14.40
N GLY A 299 -13.53 -29.10 -13.17
CA GLY A 299 -12.17 -29.00 -12.66
C GLY A 299 -11.75 -30.26 -11.89
N PHE A 300 -10.46 -30.55 -11.86
CA PHE A 300 -9.89 -31.59 -10.99
C PHE A 300 -8.65 -31.06 -10.28
N LEU A 301 -8.57 -31.28 -8.98
CA LEU A 301 -7.40 -31.00 -8.15
C LEU A 301 -6.65 -32.30 -7.86
N PHE A 302 -5.37 -32.36 -8.23
CA PHE A 302 -4.59 -33.59 -8.08
C PHE A 302 -3.98 -33.69 -6.69
N ASN A 303 -4.32 -34.76 -5.98
CA ASN A 303 -3.65 -35.18 -4.76
C ASN A 303 -2.24 -35.71 -5.05
N ASP A 304 -1.32 -35.44 -4.12
CA ASP A 304 -0.01 -36.08 -4.12
C ASP A 304 -0.07 -37.52 -3.61
N ASP A 305 -0.29 -38.44 -4.54
CA ASP A 305 -0.18 -39.89 -4.33
C ASP A 305 1.27 -40.42 -4.49
N THR A 306 2.25 -39.52 -4.67
CA THR A 306 3.64 -39.87 -4.98
C THR A 306 4.60 -39.74 -3.81
N GLY A 307 4.17 -39.09 -2.72
CA GLY A 307 5.00 -38.80 -1.56
C GLY A 307 6.02 -37.67 -1.77
N THR A 308 5.83 -36.80 -2.78
CA THR A 308 6.74 -35.66 -3.02
C THR A 308 6.63 -34.58 -1.95
N PHE A 309 5.40 -34.29 -1.57
CA PHE A 309 4.96 -33.28 -0.62
C PHE A 309 4.08 -33.89 0.49
N GLY A 310 3.66 -35.14 0.31
CA GLY A 310 2.87 -35.90 1.26
C GLY A 310 1.39 -35.95 0.87
N ASN A 311 0.71 -37.03 1.29
CA ASN A 311 -0.71 -37.21 1.01
C ASN A 311 -1.52 -36.00 1.47
N GLY A 312 -2.48 -35.57 0.67
CA GLY A 312 -3.29 -34.38 0.91
C GLY A 312 -2.70 -33.08 0.39
N ALA A 313 -1.49 -33.08 -0.15
CA ALA A 313 -0.95 -31.93 -0.86
C ALA A 313 -1.58 -31.83 -2.26
N ILE A 314 -2.09 -30.65 -2.62
CA ILE A 314 -2.67 -30.40 -3.95
C ILE A 314 -1.54 -29.97 -4.90
N VAL A 315 -1.09 -30.92 -5.73
CA VAL A 315 0.10 -30.79 -6.59
C VAL A 315 -0.19 -30.37 -8.02
N GLY A 316 -1.46 -30.33 -8.41
CA GLY A 316 -1.82 -29.88 -9.74
C GLY A 316 -3.31 -29.68 -9.89
N ALA A 317 -3.70 -29.24 -11.08
CA ALA A 317 -5.08 -29.07 -11.47
C ALA A 317 -5.25 -29.25 -12.99
N CYS A 318 -6.44 -29.65 -13.42
CA CYS A 318 -6.87 -29.50 -14.80
C CYS A 318 -8.33 -29.09 -14.89
N ALA A 319 -8.76 -28.60 -16.05
CA ALA A 319 -10.16 -28.33 -16.33
C ALA A 319 -10.58 -28.84 -17.71
N PHE A 320 -11.77 -29.43 -17.73
CA PHE A 320 -12.51 -29.81 -18.93
C PHE A 320 -13.69 -28.86 -19.12
N ARG A 321 -13.97 -28.50 -20.36
CA ARG A 321 -15.14 -27.71 -20.72
C ARG A 321 -15.82 -28.31 -21.94
N TRP A 322 -17.14 -28.28 -21.94
CA TRP A 322 -17.92 -28.67 -23.12
C TRP A 322 -17.70 -27.63 -24.22
N ARG A 323 -17.44 -28.11 -25.43
CA ARG A 323 -17.43 -27.37 -26.70
C ARG A 323 -18.70 -27.71 -27.46
N GLU A 324 -18.83 -27.29 -28.72
CA GLU A 324 -20.08 -27.46 -29.46
C GLU A 324 -20.59 -28.92 -29.46
N ASP A 325 -19.69 -29.89 -29.61
CA ASP A 325 -20.02 -31.31 -29.72
C ASP A 325 -19.09 -32.28 -28.94
N HIS A 326 -18.05 -31.76 -28.28
CA HIS A 326 -17.06 -32.59 -27.57
C HIS A 326 -16.55 -31.92 -26.28
N TRP A 327 -15.87 -32.69 -25.42
CA TRP A 327 -15.16 -32.15 -24.26
C TRP A 327 -13.75 -31.69 -24.66
N GLY A 328 -13.32 -30.52 -24.21
CA GLY A 328 -11.95 -30.02 -24.36
C GLY A 328 -11.23 -29.92 -23.02
N LEU A 329 -10.01 -30.46 -22.93
CA LEU A 329 -9.07 -30.26 -21.82
C LEU A 329 -8.38 -28.90 -22.00
N GLN A 330 -8.98 -27.87 -21.41
CA GLN A 330 -8.59 -26.48 -21.59
C GLN A 330 -7.25 -26.13 -20.94
N PHE A 331 -6.99 -26.65 -19.73
CA PHE A 331 -5.69 -26.47 -19.10
C PHE A 331 -5.34 -27.64 -18.21
N ILE A 332 -4.04 -27.86 -18.07
CA ILE A 332 -3.47 -28.76 -17.09
C ILE A 332 -2.16 -28.20 -16.56
N TRP A 333 -2.05 -28.17 -15.24
CA TRP A 333 -0.85 -27.72 -14.56
C TRP A 333 -0.51 -28.63 -13.39
N ILE A 334 0.75 -29.02 -13.30
CA ILE A 334 1.30 -29.78 -12.18
C ILE A 334 2.55 -29.04 -11.71
N THR A 335 2.72 -28.91 -10.39
CA THR A 335 3.91 -28.26 -9.82
C THR A 335 5.20 -28.94 -10.33
N PRO A 336 6.24 -28.18 -10.72
CA PRO A 336 7.42 -28.73 -11.36
C PRO A 336 8.05 -29.95 -10.65
N LYS A 337 8.14 -29.93 -9.31
CA LYS A 337 8.73 -31.03 -8.52
C LYS A 337 7.91 -32.33 -8.51
N ALA A 338 6.62 -32.25 -8.86
CA ALA A 338 5.71 -33.40 -8.92
C ALA A 338 5.52 -33.94 -10.36
N ARG A 339 6.02 -33.24 -11.37
CA ARG A 339 5.94 -33.69 -12.78
C ARG A 339 6.72 -34.99 -12.99
N ARG A 340 6.31 -35.77 -13.99
CA ARG A 340 6.93 -37.07 -14.38
C ARG A 340 6.88 -38.16 -13.30
N LYS A 341 6.03 -38.02 -12.28
CA LYS A 341 5.81 -39.03 -11.23
C LYS A 341 4.54 -39.86 -11.42
N GLY A 342 3.93 -39.81 -12.62
CA GLY A 342 2.75 -40.59 -12.97
C GLY A 342 1.40 -40.02 -12.50
N ILE A 343 1.36 -38.81 -11.92
CA ILE A 343 0.13 -38.17 -11.39
C ILE A 343 -0.99 -38.14 -12.44
N LEU A 344 -0.68 -37.63 -13.63
CA LEU A 344 -1.65 -37.56 -14.73
C LEU A 344 -1.97 -38.94 -15.31
N THR A 345 -0.95 -39.78 -15.52
CA THR A 345 -1.11 -41.13 -16.08
C THR A 345 -2.13 -41.95 -15.28
N ARG A 346 -2.05 -41.91 -13.95
CA ARG A 346 -2.98 -42.63 -13.06
C ARG A 346 -4.44 -42.18 -13.18
N ARG A 347 -4.68 -40.93 -13.60
CA ARG A 347 -6.02 -40.34 -13.71
C ARG A 347 -6.57 -40.35 -15.14
N TRP A 348 -5.69 -40.55 -16.12
CA TRP A 348 -6.02 -40.40 -17.53
C TRP A 348 -7.14 -41.33 -18.00
N GLN A 349 -7.09 -42.60 -17.61
CA GLN A 349 -8.10 -43.59 -17.99
C GLN A 349 -9.50 -43.20 -17.47
N ARG A 350 -9.57 -42.73 -16.21
CA ARG A 350 -10.80 -42.22 -15.62
C ARG A 350 -11.33 -41.00 -16.38
N PHE A 351 -10.46 -40.10 -16.83
CA PHE A 351 -10.90 -38.97 -17.65
C PHE A 351 -11.47 -39.41 -18.99
N ARG A 352 -10.90 -40.44 -19.62
CA ARG A 352 -11.45 -41.01 -20.87
C ARG A 352 -12.80 -41.67 -20.65
N GLU A 353 -12.97 -42.39 -19.54
CA GLU A 353 -14.26 -42.99 -19.17
C GLU A 353 -15.34 -41.93 -18.90
N GLN A 354 -14.95 -40.79 -18.32
CA GLN A 354 -15.90 -39.72 -17.96
C GLN A 354 -16.21 -38.75 -19.10
N PHE A 355 -15.23 -38.43 -19.95
CA PHE A 355 -15.34 -37.37 -20.97
C PHE A 355 -15.19 -37.89 -22.41
N GLY A 356 -15.01 -39.20 -22.60
CA GLY A 356 -14.83 -39.81 -23.91
C GLY A 356 -13.48 -39.46 -24.55
N GLU A 357 -13.47 -39.35 -25.87
CA GLU A 357 -12.32 -38.86 -26.63
C GLU A 357 -12.31 -37.32 -26.65
N PHE A 358 -11.89 -36.73 -25.53
CA PHE A 358 -11.79 -35.28 -25.40
C PHE A 358 -10.57 -34.70 -26.14
N GLU A 359 -10.71 -33.50 -26.68
CA GLU A 359 -9.62 -32.75 -27.32
C GLU A 359 -8.65 -32.19 -26.26
N ILE A 360 -7.34 -32.23 -26.52
CA ILE A 360 -6.33 -31.55 -25.70
C ILE A 360 -6.03 -30.19 -26.31
N GLU A 361 -6.55 -29.12 -25.69
CA GLU A 361 -6.48 -27.77 -26.27
C GLU A 361 -5.04 -27.21 -26.24
N PRO A 362 -4.60 -26.54 -27.32
CA PRO A 362 -3.29 -25.91 -27.39
C PRO A 362 -3.21 -24.59 -26.59
N PRO A 363 -1.99 -24.06 -26.38
CA PRO A 363 -0.68 -24.68 -26.56
C PRO A 363 -0.33 -25.84 -25.62
N LEU A 364 0.32 -26.86 -26.18
CA LEU A 364 0.87 -28.00 -25.44
C LEU A 364 2.35 -27.78 -25.09
N SER A 365 2.71 -27.93 -23.82
CA SER A 365 4.14 -28.00 -23.43
C SER A 365 4.83 -29.20 -24.07
N ALA A 366 6.16 -29.16 -24.18
CA ALA A 366 6.95 -30.31 -24.60
C ALA A 366 6.68 -31.58 -23.76
N ALA A 367 6.39 -31.41 -22.46
CA ALA A 367 6.01 -32.52 -21.59
C ALA A 367 4.63 -33.09 -21.94
N MET A 368 3.65 -32.21 -22.22
CA MET A 368 2.30 -32.63 -22.60
C MET A 368 2.28 -33.29 -23.98
N LYS A 369 3.01 -32.75 -24.97
CA LYS A 369 3.18 -33.36 -26.30
C LYS A 369 3.72 -34.79 -26.21
N ARG A 370 4.77 -35.00 -25.40
CA ARG A 370 5.35 -36.34 -25.16
C ARG A 370 4.39 -37.27 -24.42
N PHE A 371 3.59 -36.73 -23.50
CA PHE A 371 2.59 -37.50 -22.78
C PHE A 371 1.46 -37.95 -23.71
N ALA A 372 0.91 -37.02 -24.49
CA ALA A 372 -0.19 -37.27 -25.43
C ALA A 372 0.22 -38.29 -26.50
N ALA A 373 1.42 -38.18 -27.07
CA ALA A 373 1.94 -39.15 -28.05
C ALA A 373 2.00 -40.61 -27.55
N ARG A 374 1.95 -40.85 -26.23
CA ARG A 374 1.97 -42.19 -25.63
C ARG A 374 0.63 -42.68 -25.08
N ASN A 375 -0.28 -41.75 -24.75
CA ASN A 375 -1.47 -42.05 -23.95
C ASN A 375 -2.78 -41.56 -24.57
N ALA A 376 -2.72 -40.71 -25.60
CA ALA A 376 -3.87 -40.13 -26.26
C ALA A 376 -4.12 -40.80 -27.61
N SER A 377 -5.38 -40.94 -28.02
CA SER A 377 -5.72 -41.34 -29.39
C SER A 377 -5.57 -40.16 -30.37
N PRO A 378 -5.48 -40.40 -31.68
CA PRO A 378 -5.36 -39.33 -32.68
C PRO A 378 -6.46 -38.26 -32.59
N ALA A 379 -7.69 -38.66 -32.22
CA ALA A 379 -8.84 -37.76 -32.06
C ALA A 379 -8.70 -36.76 -30.90
N GLN A 380 -7.79 -37.01 -29.95
CA GLN A 380 -7.54 -36.13 -28.81
C GLN A 380 -6.42 -35.12 -29.06
N LEU A 381 -5.63 -35.31 -30.11
CA LEU A 381 -4.59 -34.37 -30.48
C LEU A 381 -5.24 -33.23 -31.28
N PRO A 382 -4.80 -31.97 -31.07
CA PRO A 382 -5.28 -30.88 -31.91
C PRO A 382 -4.98 -31.23 -33.37
N TYR A 383 -5.95 -31.04 -34.25
CA TYR A 383 -5.75 -31.24 -35.69
C TYR A 383 -4.48 -30.48 -36.10
N GLY A 384 -3.56 -31.18 -36.78
CA GLY A 384 -2.45 -30.51 -37.46
C GLY A 384 -3.02 -29.42 -38.39
N PRO A 385 -2.24 -28.38 -38.74
CA PRO A 385 -2.69 -27.41 -39.72
C PRO A 385 -3.26 -28.17 -40.91
N SER A 386 -4.53 -27.91 -41.23
CA SER A 386 -5.14 -28.48 -42.41
C SER A 386 -4.26 -28.13 -43.60
N ASP A 387 -3.81 -29.14 -44.35
CA ASP A 387 -3.21 -28.99 -45.68
C ASP A 387 -4.25 -28.43 -46.66
N THR A 388 -4.65 -27.20 -46.41
CA THR A 388 -5.39 -26.32 -47.31
C THR A 388 -4.64 -24.98 -47.38
N ASP A 389 -3.32 -25.04 -47.51
CA ASP A 389 -2.63 -24.03 -48.30
C ASP A 389 -2.96 -24.36 -49.76
N GLY A 390 -4.03 -23.71 -50.24
CA GLY A 390 -4.33 -23.66 -51.66
C GLY A 390 -3.15 -23.05 -52.42
N PRO A 391 -2.94 -23.46 -53.68
CA PRO A 391 -1.75 -23.05 -54.42
C PRO A 391 -1.70 -21.54 -54.57
N ASP A 392 -0.52 -20.98 -54.32
CA ASP A 392 -0.13 -19.64 -54.74
C ASP A 392 -0.61 -19.38 -56.17
N GLN A 393 -1.61 -18.53 -56.33
CA GLN A 393 -1.88 -17.87 -57.60
C GLN A 393 -1.10 -16.56 -57.61
N GLU A 394 0.02 -16.61 -58.33
CA GLU A 394 0.58 -15.46 -59.04
C GLU A 394 -0.55 -14.62 -59.65
N ALA A 395 -0.67 -13.37 -59.17
CA ALA A 395 -1.33 -12.31 -59.90
C ALA A 395 -0.34 -11.14 -59.98
N ALA A 396 0.42 -11.15 -61.07
CA ALA A 396 1.09 -9.97 -61.59
C ALA A 396 0.04 -8.97 -62.09
N SER A 397 0.09 -7.75 -61.56
CA SER A 397 -0.38 -6.51 -62.20
C SER A 397 0.28 -5.37 -61.43
N ASP A 398 1.45 -4.90 -61.84
CA ASP A 398 1.59 -3.86 -62.87
C ASP A 398 0.84 -2.57 -62.48
N VAL A 399 1.52 -1.71 -61.71
CA VAL A 399 1.18 -0.29 -61.58
C VAL A 399 2.50 0.48 -61.63
N THR A 400 2.69 1.12 -62.77
CA THR A 400 3.71 2.13 -63.08
C THR A 400 3.61 3.36 -62.16
N PRO A 401 4.71 4.10 -61.96
CA PRO A 401 4.72 5.33 -61.18
C PRO A 401 4.49 6.55 -62.08
N GLU A 402 3.52 7.41 -61.75
CA GLU A 402 3.45 8.77 -62.29
C GLU A 402 3.06 9.80 -61.21
N HIS A 403 3.93 10.81 -61.13
CA HIS A 403 3.82 12.18 -60.62
C HIS A 403 2.47 12.68 -60.06
N GLN A 404 2.50 13.18 -58.82
CA GLN A 404 2.44 14.62 -58.48
C GLN A 404 2.84 14.88 -57.04
#